data_AF-A0A7Y6IBK0-F1
#
_entry.id   AF-A0A7Y6IBK0-F1
#
_cell.length_a   1.000
_cell.length_b   1.000
_cell.length_c   1.000
_cell.angle_alpha   90.00
_cell.angle_beta   90.00
_cell.angle_gamma   90.00
#
_symmetry.space_group_name_H-M   'P 1'
#
loop_
_entity.id
_entity.type
_entity.pdbx_description
1 polymer ?
#
loop_
_entity_poly.entity_id
_entity_poly.type
_entity_poly.pdbx_seq_one_letter_code
_entity_poly.pdbx_strand_id
1 'polypeptide(L)'
;MTAAPSDDLISRIDLALGSDPRFGSAPAIEARNLARYRLGLRVLARHHADAADRLERLSRAGDDVLRPVMYDPVLRNAFENDMAALETGKGPTDTLAGYLASGAAEPPGGRLDGLGPCERLSRPHVRPWARHAASWVWTDLDAGAGPQRALTPRLDELLAGTLSEDGSDSRITPDAAMLAALGRGADLLTELLPCAGTGVLPHVSLVGFARYDDGDESLNSISGGDPLPSTLFLAPQRLDDPWTAAETLFHEGLHLKLFDVLRTGSMVADPDRLVPIPWRTRSWTLTRVLFAMHVYAHLLLFRAAAAEASPGLRARYGPPPATEDVDRATPGSEAAARGGYTTSLERVTYLARQAAEVHGGMLTAEGREFVGWLIGAVTPLGPGILSEGGPVATPSTAVPSAAVPAGVPAAAALEPRGYRQARPVEVCPMPEQRRLVAVSPGTSRFRWLNDHAWLIYALCDGRDLAALREGYLRAAGQDADDRLGLGVADLLSAGLIEPVGA
;
A
#
# COMPACT_ATOMS: atom_id res chain seq x y z
N MET A 1 -30.57 -6.87 27.65
CA MET A 1 -29.16 -6.50 27.82
C MET A 1 -28.78 -5.63 26.63
N THR A 2 -28.85 -4.32 26.79
CA THR A 2 -28.37 -3.33 25.82
C THR A 2 -26.85 -3.25 25.94
N ALA A 3 -26.11 -3.43 24.84
CA ALA A 3 -24.66 -3.19 24.83
C ALA A 3 -24.37 -1.78 25.34
N ALA A 4 -23.28 -1.62 26.10
CA ALA A 4 -22.87 -0.31 26.58
C ALA A 4 -22.48 0.58 25.39
N PRO A 5 -22.73 1.89 25.43
CA PRO A 5 -22.50 2.80 24.31
C PRO A 5 -21.04 2.92 23.82
N SER A 6 -20.06 2.37 24.55
CA SER A 6 -18.63 2.40 24.17
C SER A 6 -18.23 1.26 23.21
N ASP A 7 -18.76 0.04 23.40
CA ASP A 7 -18.54 -1.09 22.48
C ASP A 7 -19.00 -0.77 21.05
N ASP A 8 -20.07 0.03 20.93
CA ASP A 8 -20.59 0.52 19.65
C ASP A 8 -19.67 1.55 18.98
N LEU A 9 -18.90 2.33 19.75
CA LEU A 9 -17.96 3.29 19.17
C LEU A 9 -16.76 2.60 18.55
N ILE A 10 -16.08 1.74 19.30
CA ILE A 10 -14.87 1.02 18.84
C ILE A 10 -15.19 0.18 17.61
N SER A 11 -16.31 -0.54 17.63
CA SER A 11 -16.76 -1.35 16.49
C SER A 11 -17.04 -0.52 15.23
N ARG A 12 -17.63 0.68 15.37
CA ARG A 12 -17.86 1.60 14.24
C ARG A 12 -16.57 2.14 13.66
N ILE A 13 -15.59 2.48 14.50
CA ILE A 13 -14.30 2.98 14.03
C ILE A 13 -13.49 1.86 13.36
N ASP A 14 -13.48 0.65 13.94
CA ASP A 14 -12.89 -0.53 13.33
C ASP A 14 -13.50 -0.81 11.95
N LEU A 15 -14.83 -0.76 11.83
CA LEU A 15 -15.50 -0.90 10.54
C LEU A 15 -15.11 0.20 9.55
N ALA A 16 -15.06 1.46 9.99
CA ALA A 16 -14.71 2.60 9.13
C ALA A 16 -13.26 2.53 8.62
N LEU A 17 -12.32 2.11 9.48
CA LEU A 17 -10.91 1.94 9.13
C LEU A 17 -10.62 0.64 8.35
N GLY A 18 -11.40 -0.41 8.60
CA GLY A 18 -11.22 -1.72 7.96
C GLY A 18 -11.97 -1.89 6.63
N SER A 19 -13.07 -1.15 6.40
CA SER A 19 -13.97 -1.39 5.26
C SER A 19 -13.98 -0.29 4.21
N ASP A 20 -13.27 0.82 4.41
CA ASP A 20 -13.20 1.86 3.38
C ASP A 20 -12.62 1.27 2.07
N PRO A 21 -13.33 1.33 0.94
CA PRO A 21 -12.92 0.64 -0.27
C PRO A 21 -11.61 1.19 -0.87
N ARG A 22 -11.21 2.43 -0.55
CA ARG A 22 -10.01 3.07 -1.08
C ARG A 22 -8.78 2.81 -0.22
N PHE A 23 -8.94 2.78 1.10
CA PHE A 23 -7.80 2.80 2.02
C PHE A 23 -7.84 1.70 3.09
N GLY A 24 -9.04 1.17 3.40
CA GLY A 24 -9.26 0.22 4.49
C GLY A 24 -9.42 -1.24 4.04
N SER A 25 -10.20 -1.48 2.99
CA SER A 25 -10.63 -2.82 2.59
C SER A 25 -9.50 -3.59 1.92
N ALA A 26 -8.97 -4.61 2.60
CA ALA A 26 -7.91 -5.46 2.07
C ALA A 26 -8.27 -6.11 0.72
N PRO A 27 -9.50 -6.67 0.52
CA PRO A 27 -9.89 -7.21 -0.78
C PRO A 27 -9.92 -6.15 -1.90
N ALA A 28 -10.34 -4.92 -1.58
CA ALA A 28 -10.38 -3.85 -2.57
C ALA A 28 -8.97 -3.38 -2.96
N ILE A 29 -8.07 -3.26 -1.98
CA ILE A 29 -6.65 -2.92 -2.19
C ILE A 29 -5.96 -4.01 -3.01
N GLU A 30 -6.16 -5.28 -2.65
CA GLU A 30 -5.62 -6.43 -3.38
C GLU A 30 -6.10 -6.42 -4.83
N ALA A 31 -7.40 -6.27 -5.07
CA ALA A 31 -7.95 -6.24 -6.42
C ALA A 31 -7.32 -5.13 -7.29
N ARG A 32 -7.02 -3.96 -6.71
CA ARG A 32 -6.31 -2.89 -7.43
C ARG A 32 -4.87 -3.27 -7.74
N ASN A 33 -4.16 -3.87 -6.79
CA ASN A 33 -2.80 -4.34 -7.01
C ASN A 33 -2.75 -5.44 -8.08
N LEU A 34 -3.67 -6.39 -8.08
CA LEU A 34 -3.80 -7.42 -9.12
C LEU A 34 -4.11 -6.80 -10.50
N ALA A 35 -5.00 -5.82 -10.58
CA ALA A 35 -5.29 -5.12 -11.84
C ALA A 35 -4.06 -4.39 -12.39
N ARG A 36 -3.31 -3.68 -11.53
CA ARG A 36 -2.03 -3.06 -11.91
C ARG A 36 -1.00 -4.09 -12.33
N TYR A 37 -0.88 -5.19 -11.59
CA TYR A 37 0.07 -6.26 -11.87
C TYR A 37 -0.20 -6.89 -13.25
N ARG A 38 -1.45 -7.25 -13.55
CA ARG A 38 -1.87 -7.76 -14.88
C ARG A 38 -1.53 -6.81 -16.01
N LEU A 39 -1.82 -5.52 -15.82
CA LEU A 39 -1.52 -4.51 -16.83
C LEU A 39 -0.01 -4.32 -17.01
N GLY A 40 0.75 -4.28 -15.92
CA GLY A 40 2.21 -4.19 -15.96
C GLY A 40 2.86 -5.39 -16.63
N LEU A 41 2.39 -6.61 -16.36
CA LEU A 41 2.87 -7.82 -17.05
C LEU A 41 2.70 -7.74 -18.57
N ARG A 42 1.57 -7.20 -19.05
CA ARG A 42 1.35 -6.97 -20.49
C ARG A 42 2.27 -5.90 -21.06
N VAL A 43 2.52 -4.83 -20.31
CA VAL A 43 3.49 -3.80 -20.69
C VAL A 43 4.89 -4.41 -20.81
N LEU A 44 5.34 -5.15 -19.79
CA LEU A 44 6.62 -5.85 -19.78
C LEU A 44 6.72 -6.85 -20.95
N ALA A 45 5.65 -7.58 -21.28
CA ALA A 45 5.67 -8.54 -22.40
C ALA A 45 6.08 -7.89 -23.74
N ARG A 46 5.77 -6.60 -23.96
CA ARG A 46 6.17 -5.87 -25.17
C ARG A 46 7.64 -5.49 -25.19
N HIS A 47 8.26 -5.41 -24.02
CA HIS A 47 9.65 -5.01 -23.84
C HIS A 47 10.60 -6.21 -23.74
N HIS A 48 10.10 -7.40 -23.42
CA HIS A 48 10.88 -8.62 -23.22
C HIS A 48 10.45 -9.74 -24.17
N ALA A 49 10.92 -9.72 -25.42
CA ALA A 49 10.52 -10.68 -26.45
C ALA A 49 10.70 -12.15 -26.01
N ASP A 50 11.79 -12.48 -25.30
CA ASP A 50 12.11 -13.84 -24.85
C ASP A 50 11.18 -14.35 -23.72
N ALA A 51 10.51 -13.44 -23.01
CA ALA A 51 9.58 -13.75 -21.93
C ALA A 51 8.12 -13.35 -22.25
N ALA A 52 7.85 -12.78 -23.43
CA ALA A 52 6.57 -12.19 -23.80
C ALA A 52 5.41 -13.16 -23.58
N ASP A 53 5.51 -14.38 -24.12
CA ASP A 53 4.50 -15.42 -23.98
C ASP A 53 4.19 -15.79 -22.52
N ARG A 54 5.22 -15.82 -21.66
CA ARG A 54 5.06 -16.15 -20.23
C ARG A 54 4.39 -15.02 -19.47
N LEU A 55 4.85 -13.79 -19.68
CA LEU A 55 4.27 -12.58 -19.09
C LEU A 55 2.81 -12.41 -19.52
N GLU A 56 2.52 -12.65 -20.79
CA GLU A 56 1.18 -12.63 -21.37
C GLU A 56 0.27 -13.70 -20.78
N ARG A 57 0.75 -14.94 -20.64
CA ARG A 57 -0.02 -16.01 -19.98
C ARG A 57 -0.31 -15.66 -18.53
N LEU A 58 0.70 -15.19 -17.80
CA LEU A 58 0.56 -14.80 -16.40
C LEU A 58 -0.44 -13.65 -16.24
N SER A 59 -0.41 -12.63 -17.10
CA SER A 59 -1.37 -11.51 -17.06
C SER A 59 -2.84 -11.90 -17.23
N ARG A 60 -3.09 -13.05 -17.87
CA ARG A 60 -4.44 -13.61 -18.11
C ARG A 60 -4.83 -14.67 -17.08
N ALA A 61 -3.92 -15.01 -16.16
CA ALA A 61 -4.17 -16.01 -15.15
C ALA A 61 -5.21 -15.53 -14.10
N GLY A 62 -5.86 -16.49 -13.46
CA GLY A 62 -6.77 -16.24 -12.35
C GLY A 62 -6.05 -15.65 -11.13
N ASP A 63 -6.82 -15.02 -10.23
CA ASP A 63 -6.27 -14.41 -9.01
C ASP A 63 -5.58 -15.44 -8.10
N ASP A 64 -6.02 -16.69 -8.14
CA ASP A 64 -5.43 -17.82 -7.40
C ASP A 64 -4.00 -18.14 -7.86
N VAL A 65 -3.69 -17.91 -9.13
CA VAL A 65 -2.34 -18.09 -9.70
C VAL A 65 -1.50 -16.83 -9.52
N LEU A 66 -2.11 -15.66 -9.69
CA LEU A 66 -1.40 -14.38 -9.60
C LEU A 66 -1.02 -14.02 -8.18
N ARG A 67 -1.88 -14.26 -7.20
CA ARG A 67 -1.65 -13.85 -5.81
C ARG A 67 -0.32 -14.38 -5.25
N PRO A 68 0.01 -15.69 -5.33
CA PRO A 68 1.29 -16.19 -4.81
C PRO A 68 2.53 -15.63 -5.51
N VAL A 69 2.39 -15.17 -6.76
CA VAL A 69 3.49 -14.56 -7.54
C VAL A 69 3.61 -13.07 -7.23
N MET A 70 2.48 -12.36 -7.16
CA MET A 70 2.42 -10.94 -6.85
C MET A 70 2.91 -10.66 -5.44
N TYR A 71 2.63 -11.53 -4.48
CA TYR A 71 3.03 -11.39 -3.07
C TYR A 71 4.35 -12.10 -2.72
N ASP A 72 5.02 -12.68 -3.72
CA ASP A 72 6.37 -13.20 -3.54
C ASP A 72 7.36 -12.04 -3.41
N PRO A 73 8.19 -11.99 -2.34
CA PRO A 73 9.05 -10.83 -2.09
C PRO A 73 10.05 -10.58 -3.23
N VAL A 74 10.59 -11.63 -3.86
CA VAL A 74 11.57 -11.51 -4.94
C VAL A 74 10.90 -11.12 -6.24
N LEU A 75 9.84 -11.84 -6.64
CA LEU A 75 9.18 -11.58 -7.91
C LEU A 75 8.43 -10.23 -7.91
N ARG A 76 7.87 -9.84 -6.76
CA ARG A 76 7.27 -8.51 -6.59
C ARG A 76 8.33 -7.42 -6.68
N ASN A 77 9.46 -7.56 -5.98
CA ASN A 77 10.56 -6.60 -6.10
C ASN A 77 11.06 -6.48 -7.55
N ALA A 78 11.24 -7.60 -8.24
CA ALA A 78 11.64 -7.62 -9.64
C ALA A 78 10.63 -6.87 -10.53
N PHE A 79 9.33 -7.15 -10.37
CA PHE A 79 8.27 -6.44 -11.09
C PHE A 79 8.30 -4.92 -10.85
N GLU A 80 8.40 -4.50 -9.59
CA GLU A 80 8.39 -3.07 -9.25
C GLU A 80 9.64 -2.35 -9.80
N ASN A 81 10.80 -2.99 -9.78
CA ASN A 81 12.02 -2.44 -10.37
C ASN A 81 11.92 -2.31 -11.89
N ASP A 82 11.45 -3.36 -12.57
CA ASP A 82 11.30 -3.37 -14.03
C ASP A 82 10.28 -2.29 -14.47
N MET A 83 9.17 -2.13 -13.76
CA MET A 83 8.20 -1.07 -14.01
C MET A 83 8.79 0.34 -13.75
N ALA A 84 9.49 0.54 -12.63
CA ALA A 84 10.11 1.84 -12.32
C ALA A 84 11.18 2.23 -13.35
N ALA A 85 11.95 1.26 -13.86
CA ALA A 85 12.94 1.49 -14.90
C ALA A 85 12.30 1.96 -16.22
N LEU A 86 11.15 1.37 -16.59
CA LEU A 86 10.34 1.82 -17.73
C LEU A 86 9.77 3.23 -17.52
N GLU A 87 9.18 3.53 -16.37
CA GLU A 87 8.56 4.83 -16.07
C GLU A 87 9.54 6.01 -15.99
N THR A 88 10.81 5.71 -15.67
CA THR A 88 11.91 6.69 -15.59
C THR A 88 12.75 6.76 -16.86
N GLY A 89 12.43 5.96 -17.89
CA GLY A 89 13.15 5.95 -19.16
C GLY A 89 14.56 5.36 -19.08
N LYS A 90 14.89 4.64 -18.00
CA LYS A 90 16.18 3.93 -17.85
C LYS A 90 16.27 2.66 -18.71
N GLY A 91 15.19 2.32 -19.42
CA GLY A 91 15.05 1.08 -20.17
C GLY A 91 14.54 -0.06 -19.30
N PRO A 92 13.97 -1.13 -19.88
CA PRO A 92 13.53 -2.28 -19.12
C PRO A 92 14.73 -2.98 -18.47
N THR A 93 14.60 -3.36 -17.20
CA THR A 93 15.46 -4.38 -16.59
C THR A 93 14.84 -5.75 -16.84
N ASP A 94 15.64 -6.77 -17.14
CA ASP A 94 15.14 -8.11 -17.44
C ASP A 94 14.95 -8.97 -16.18
N THR A 95 14.73 -8.35 -15.02
CA THR A 95 14.81 -9.06 -13.73
C THR A 95 13.68 -10.07 -13.58
N LEU A 96 12.43 -9.64 -13.74
CA LEU A 96 11.27 -10.53 -13.66
C LEU A 96 11.27 -11.51 -14.83
N ALA A 97 11.55 -11.01 -16.04
CA ALA A 97 11.64 -11.82 -17.24
C ALA A 97 12.64 -12.99 -17.07
N GLY A 98 13.80 -12.73 -16.47
CA GLY A 98 14.81 -13.74 -16.16
C GLY A 98 14.32 -14.82 -15.20
N TYR A 99 13.62 -14.44 -14.12
CA TYR A 99 13.04 -15.42 -13.19
C TYR A 99 11.89 -16.23 -13.81
N LEU A 100 11.06 -15.61 -14.65
CA LEU A 100 10.04 -16.34 -15.39
C LEU A 100 10.66 -17.29 -16.41
N ALA A 101 11.77 -16.88 -17.03
CA ALA A 101 12.46 -17.68 -18.03
C ALA A 101 13.10 -18.95 -17.46
N SER A 102 13.61 -18.88 -16.23
CA SER A 102 14.14 -20.02 -15.49
C SER A 102 13.07 -20.98 -14.96
N GLY A 103 11.78 -20.60 -15.04
CA GLY A 103 10.68 -21.36 -14.47
C GLY A 103 10.51 -21.15 -12.96
N ALA A 104 11.16 -20.14 -12.37
CA ALA A 104 11.12 -19.92 -10.91
C ALA A 104 9.70 -19.63 -10.39
N ALA A 105 8.83 -19.04 -11.20
CA ALA A 105 7.44 -18.77 -10.83
C ALA A 105 6.50 -19.97 -11.03
N GLU A 106 6.92 -21.03 -11.74
CA GLU A 106 6.06 -22.16 -12.05
C GLU A 106 6.05 -23.19 -10.91
N PRO A 107 4.90 -23.74 -10.52
CA PRO A 107 4.86 -24.79 -9.51
C PRO A 107 5.55 -26.08 -10.04
N PRO A 108 6.25 -26.85 -9.19
CA PRO A 108 6.81 -28.13 -9.57
C PRO A 108 5.76 -29.06 -10.18
N GLY A 109 6.01 -29.58 -11.38
CA GLY A 109 5.06 -30.44 -12.10
C GLY A 109 3.82 -29.73 -12.63
N GLY A 110 3.78 -28.39 -12.64
CA GLY A 110 2.70 -27.60 -13.25
C GLY A 110 1.38 -27.58 -12.49
N ARG A 111 1.33 -28.17 -11.28
CA ARG A 111 0.11 -28.24 -10.47
C ARG A 111 0.09 -27.14 -9.41
N LEU A 112 -0.95 -26.33 -9.41
CA LEU A 112 -1.20 -25.34 -8.36
C LEU A 112 -1.41 -26.03 -7.01
N ASP A 113 -0.61 -25.66 -6.03
CA ASP A 113 -0.72 -26.10 -4.62
C ASP A 113 -0.91 -24.90 -3.67
N GLY A 114 -1.08 -23.69 -4.21
CA GLY A 114 -1.30 -22.46 -3.45
C GLY A 114 -0.08 -21.91 -2.73
N LEU A 115 1.12 -22.43 -2.99
CA LEU A 115 2.38 -21.93 -2.43
C LEU A 115 3.05 -20.91 -3.36
N GLY A 116 3.56 -19.83 -2.78
CA GLY A 116 4.42 -18.87 -3.45
C GLY A 116 5.80 -19.44 -3.85
N PRO A 117 6.49 -18.88 -4.85
CA PRO A 117 7.81 -19.34 -5.28
C PRO A 117 8.87 -19.41 -4.18
N CYS A 118 9.04 -18.35 -3.38
CA CYS A 118 9.96 -18.33 -2.24
C CYS A 118 9.43 -19.16 -1.05
N GLU A 119 8.11 -19.21 -0.84
CA GLU A 119 7.48 -20.03 0.20
C GLU A 119 7.87 -21.52 0.06
N ARG A 120 8.00 -22.00 -1.18
CA ARG A 120 8.43 -23.39 -1.47
C ARG A 120 9.85 -23.71 -1.01
N LEU A 121 10.70 -22.70 -0.84
CA LEU A 121 12.08 -22.86 -0.37
C LEU A 121 12.12 -23.05 1.16
N SER A 122 11.09 -22.63 1.89
CA SER A 122 11.05 -22.69 3.36
C SER A 122 10.85 -24.12 3.88
N ARG A 123 11.73 -24.57 4.79
CA ARG A 123 11.69 -25.87 5.47
C ARG A 123 12.04 -25.72 6.96
N PRO A 124 11.15 -26.14 7.89
CA PRO A 124 9.79 -26.61 7.64
C PRO A 124 8.89 -25.48 7.13
N HIS A 125 7.94 -25.81 6.25
CA HIS A 125 6.92 -24.84 5.83
C HIS A 125 5.94 -24.59 6.97
N VAL A 126 5.74 -23.31 7.33
CA VAL A 126 4.85 -22.90 8.41
C VAL A 126 4.00 -21.70 7.98
N ARG A 127 2.69 -21.79 8.19
CA ARG A 127 1.75 -20.67 8.06
C ARG A 127 1.29 -20.22 9.44
N PRO A 128 1.73 -19.05 9.93
CA PRO A 128 1.57 -18.67 11.33
C PRO A 128 0.11 -18.35 11.70
N TRP A 129 -0.71 -17.99 10.71
CA TRP A 129 -2.14 -17.72 10.88
C TRP A 129 -2.94 -18.18 9.66
N ALA A 130 -2.88 -19.47 9.35
CA ALA A 130 -3.51 -20.06 8.15
C ALA A 130 -5.03 -19.78 8.00
N ARG A 131 -5.72 -19.39 9.08
CA ARG A 131 -7.14 -19.01 9.06
C ARG A 131 -7.39 -17.61 8.50
N HIS A 132 -6.39 -16.73 8.58
CA HIS A 132 -6.56 -15.29 8.33
C HIS A 132 -5.92 -14.84 7.01
N ALA A 133 -4.78 -15.44 6.63
CA ALA A 133 -4.07 -15.10 5.39
C ALA A 133 -3.12 -16.23 4.95
N ALA A 134 -2.60 -16.11 3.71
CA ALA A 134 -1.62 -17.03 3.12
C ALA A 134 -0.16 -16.66 3.47
N SER A 135 0.06 -16.12 4.66
CA SER A 135 1.39 -15.74 5.13
C SER A 135 2.21 -16.97 5.51
N TRP A 136 3.52 -16.90 5.37
CA TRP A 136 4.45 -17.95 5.74
C TRP A 136 5.62 -17.39 6.55
N VAL A 137 6.25 -18.26 7.34
CA VAL A 137 7.40 -17.90 8.16
C VAL A 137 8.70 -18.28 7.46
N TRP A 138 9.66 -17.36 7.49
CA TRP A 138 11.03 -17.62 7.10
C TRP A 138 11.64 -18.64 8.08
N THR A 139 11.87 -19.86 7.59
CA THR A 139 12.59 -20.91 8.31
C THR A 139 13.88 -21.24 7.56
N ASP A 140 14.43 -22.44 7.69
CA ASP A 140 15.61 -22.79 6.91
C ASP A 140 15.25 -22.85 5.42
N LEU A 141 16.01 -22.17 4.57
CA LEU A 141 15.78 -22.23 3.13
C LEU A 141 16.48 -23.47 2.58
N ASP A 142 15.68 -24.46 2.19
CA ASP A 142 16.16 -25.60 1.41
C ASP A 142 16.29 -25.16 -0.06
N ALA A 143 17.53 -24.93 -0.48
CA ALA A 143 17.83 -24.59 -1.86
C ALA A 143 17.38 -25.69 -2.85
N GLY A 144 17.17 -26.93 -2.39
CA GLY A 144 16.54 -28.03 -3.12
C GLY A 144 17.10 -28.30 -4.53
N ALA A 145 16.38 -29.15 -5.27
CA ALA A 145 16.56 -29.33 -6.72
C ALA A 145 15.32 -28.77 -7.42
N GLY A 146 15.39 -27.56 -7.95
CA GLY A 146 14.28 -26.93 -8.67
C GLY A 146 14.64 -25.54 -9.21
N PRO A 147 13.83 -24.99 -10.13
CA PRO A 147 14.08 -23.67 -10.70
C PRO A 147 13.95 -22.53 -9.67
N GLN A 148 13.19 -22.72 -8.59
CA GLN A 148 13.01 -21.75 -7.51
C GLN A 148 14.31 -21.41 -6.79
N ARG A 149 15.33 -22.28 -6.83
CA ARG A 149 16.66 -22.03 -6.22
C ARG A 149 17.31 -20.74 -6.74
N ALA A 150 16.93 -20.29 -7.94
CA ALA A 150 17.41 -19.05 -8.51
C ALA A 150 16.96 -17.81 -7.73
N LEU A 151 15.91 -17.92 -6.89
CA LEU A 151 15.39 -16.84 -6.07
C LEU A 151 16.17 -16.64 -4.77
N THR A 152 16.83 -17.68 -4.25
CA THR A 152 17.53 -17.63 -2.95
C THR A 152 18.57 -16.51 -2.87
N PRO A 153 19.51 -16.36 -3.82
CA PRO A 153 20.54 -15.31 -3.71
C PRO A 153 19.93 -13.91 -3.67
N ARG A 154 18.85 -13.67 -4.42
CA ARG A 154 18.16 -12.39 -4.43
C ARG A 154 17.37 -12.16 -3.15
N LEU A 155 16.70 -13.20 -2.62
CA LEU A 155 16.01 -13.10 -1.34
C LEU A 155 16.99 -12.75 -0.20
N ASP A 156 18.17 -13.37 -0.19
CA ASP A 156 19.23 -13.06 0.77
C ASP A 156 19.80 -11.65 0.57
N GLU A 157 19.98 -11.18 -0.67
CA GLU A 157 20.41 -9.81 -0.97
C GLU A 157 19.40 -8.77 -0.47
N LEU A 158 18.10 -8.97 -0.74
CA LEU A 158 17.04 -8.07 -0.30
C LEU A 158 16.93 -8.05 1.24
N LEU A 159 17.14 -9.21 1.88
CA LEU A 159 17.23 -9.31 3.33
C LEU A 159 18.40 -8.49 3.89
N ALA A 160 19.60 -8.69 3.37
CA ALA A 160 20.81 -7.99 3.81
C ALA A 160 20.65 -6.47 3.63
N GLY A 161 20.07 -6.03 2.51
CA GLY A 161 19.77 -4.61 2.27
C GLY A 161 18.72 -4.03 3.23
N THR A 162 17.89 -4.88 3.87
CA THR A 162 16.87 -4.47 4.84
C THR A 162 17.40 -4.47 6.27
N LEU A 163 18.30 -5.39 6.63
CA LEU A 163 18.80 -5.61 8.00
C LEU A 163 20.21 -5.05 8.28
N SER A 164 20.69 -4.09 7.47
CA SER A 164 22.07 -3.57 7.47
C SER A 164 23.13 -4.60 7.03
N GLU A 165 24.34 -4.13 6.65
CA GLU A 165 25.39 -4.95 6.00
C GLU A 165 25.84 -6.18 6.83
N ASP A 166 25.71 -6.15 8.16
CA ASP A 166 26.05 -7.27 9.06
C ASP A 166 24.85 -8.24 9.32
N GLY A 167 23.70 -7.99 8.71
CA GLY A 167 22.40 -8.57 9.08
C GLY A 167 22.22 -10.09 8.86
N SER A 168 23.12 -10.78 8.15
CA SER A 168 22.97 -12.24 7.93
C SER A 168 23.15 -13.08 9.21
N ASP A 169 24.01 -12.63 10.14
CA ASP A 169 24.23 -13.27 11.45
C ASP A 169 23.12 -12.94 12.46
N SER A 170 22.21 -12.00 12.11
CA SER A 170 21.11 -11.58 12.97
C SER A 170 19.88 -12.50 12.89
N ARG A 171 19.79 -13.35 11.86
CA ARG A 171 18.58 -14.14 11.56
C ARG A 171 18.36 -15.26 12.59
N ILE A 172 17.12 -15.47 12.95
CA ILE A 172 16.69 -16.49 13.91
C ILE A 172 15.77 -17.48 13.21
N THR A 173 16.13 -18.77 13.27
CA THR A 173 15.21 -19.86 12.93
C THR A 173 14.20 -20.00 14.10
N PRO A 174 12.90 -19.78 13.86
CA PRO A 174 11.91 -19.78 14.92
C PRO A 174 11.65 -21.19 15.46
N ASP A 175 11.51 -21.30 16.78
CA ASP A 175 11.07 -22.53 17.42
C ASP A 175 9.53 -22.64 17.47
N ALA A 176 9.03 -23.78 17.93
CA ALA A 176 7.59 -24.03 18.03
C ALA A 176 6.87 -23.05 18.98
N ALA A 177 7.54 -22.55 20.01
CA ALA A 177 6.96 -21.61 20.97
C ALA A 177 6.79 -20.23 20.33
N MET A 178 7.80 -19.75 19.59
CA MET A 178 7.72 -18.52 18.80
C MET A 178 6.59 -18.58 17.78
N LEU A 179 6.48 -19.69 17.04
CA LEU A 179 5.41 -19.87 16.06
C LEU A 179 4.01 -19.86 16.70
N ALA A 180 3.87 -20.51 17.85
CA ALA A 180 2.61 -20.52 18.61
C ALA A 180 2.26 -19.13 19.18
N ALA A 181 3.26 -18.38 19.68
CA ALA A 181 3.08 -17.02 20.19
C ALA A 181 2.71 -16.04 19.07
N LEU A 182 3.35 -16.16 17.90
CA LEU A 182 3.01 -15.40 16.70
C LEU A 182 1.56 -15.64 16.26
N GLY A 183 1.14 -16.92 16.19
CA GLY A 183 -0.25 -17.27 15.87
C GLY A 183 -1.24 -16.74 16.91
N ARG A 184 -0.90 -16.80 18.21
CA ARG A 184 -1.71 -16.22 19.29
C ARG A 184 -1.87 -14.71 19.18
N GLY A 185 -0.82 -13.98 18.80
CA GLY A 185 -0.89 -12.54 18.54
C GLY A 185 -1.81 -12.21 17.38
N ALA A 186 -1.74 -12.97 16.28
CA ALA A 186 -2.63 -12.80 15.14
C ALA A 186 -4.10 -13.09 15.50
N ASP A 187 -4.36 -14.18 16.23
CA ASP A 187 -5.71 -14.51 16.70
C ASP A 187 -6.28 -13.39 17.59
N LEU A 188 -5.51 -12.89 18.57
CA LEU A 188 -5.91 -11.74 19.38
C LEU A 188 -6.22 -10.52 18.52
N LEU A 189 -5.36 -10.17 17.55
CA LEU A 189 -5.57 -9.02 16.69
C LEU A 189 -6.91 -9.11 15.92
N THR A 190 -7.22 -10.27 15.34
CA THR A 190 -8.46 -10.46 14.58
C THR A 190 -9.71 -10.54 15.47
N GLU A 191 -9.60 -11.05 16.70
CA GLU A 191 -10.72 -11.03 17.64
C GLU A 191 -10.96 -9.63 18.21
N LEU A 192 -9.90 -8.84 18.42
CA LEU A 192 -9.97 -7.49 18.97
C LEU A 192 -10.48 -6.46 17.96
N LEU A 193 -10.00 -6.56 16.71
CA LEU A 193 -10.33 -5.65 15.60
C LEU A 193 -10.77 -6.46 14.38
N PRO A 194 -12.04 -6.94 14.34
CA PRO A 194 -12.52 -7.85 13.31
C PRO A 194 -12.40 -7.32 11.88
N CYS A 195 -12.44 -6.00 11.67
CA CYS A 195 -12.31 -5.39 10.36
C CYS A 195 -10.86 -4.97 10.07
N ALA A 196 -10.31 -4.04 10.85
CA ALA A 196 -8.98 -3.49 10.61
C ALA A 196 -7.86 -4.50 10.90
N GLY A 197 -7.96 -5.25 11.99
CA GLY A 197 -6.97 -6.27 12.38
C GLY A 197 -6.92 -7.43 11.39
N THR A 198 -8.09 -7.96 11.00
CA THR A 198 -8.18 -8.97 9.92
C THR A 198 -7.67 -8.41 8.60
N GLY A 199 -7.95 -7.13 8.31
CA GLY A 199 -7.58 -6.49 7.06
C GLY A 199 -6.08 -6.23 6.86
N VAL A 200 -5.23 -6.25 7.90
CA VAL A 200 -3.78 -6.04 7.71
C VAL A 200 -3.03 -7.32 7.36
N LEU A 201 -3.47 -8.48 7.86
CA LEU A 201 -2.73 -9.74 7.74
C LEU A 201 -2.53 -10.20 6.28
N PRO A 202 -3.48 -10.00 5.33
CA PRO A 202 -3.27 -10.34 3.92
C PRO A 202 -2.12 -9.59 3.25
N HIS A 203 -1.72 -8.42 3.77
CA HIS A 203 -0.60 -7.64 3.23
C HIS A 203 0.76 -8.13 3.72
N VAL A 204 0.77 -9.02 4.71
CA VAL A 204 1.96 -9.72 5.21
C VAL A 204 2.03 -11.07 4.50
N SER A 205 3.05 -11.29 3.70
CA SER A 205 3.27 -12.57 3.01
C SER A 205 4.39 -13.37 3.68
N LEU A 206 5.43 -12.69 4.15
CA LEU A 206 6.60 -13.30 4.79
C LEU A 206 6.84 -12.70 6.18
N VAL A 207 7.04 -13.57 7.18
CA VAL A 207 7.48 -13.19 8.53
C VAL A 207 8.86 -13.75 8.78
N GLY A 208 9.84 -12.88 9.02
CA GLY A 208 11.17 -13.27 9.48
C GLY A 208 11.40 -12.93 10.95
N PHE A 209 12.39 -13.57 11.56
CA PHE A 209 12.87 -13.24 12.90
C PHE A 209 14.33 -12.84 12.86
N ALA A 210 14.67 -11.76 13.55
CA ALA A 210 16.03 -11.24 13.61
C ALA A 210 16.32 -10.60 14.98
N ARG A 211 17.59 -10.60 15.39
CA ARG A 211 18.10 -9.82 16.53
C ARG A 211 19.18 -8.88 16.04
N TYR A 212 18.92 -7.59 16.12
CA TYR A 212 19.91 -6.56 15.84
C TYR A 212 20.12 -5.73 17.10
N ASP A 213 21.40 -5.52 17.45
CA ASP A 213 21.84 -4.70 18.56
C ASP A 213 22.95 -3.79 18.04
N ASP A 214 22.62 -2.53 17.72
CA ASP A 214 23.60 -1.53 17.25
C ASP A 214 24.20 -0.73 18.41
N GLY A 215 24.06 -1.20 19.65
CA GLY A 215 24.53 -0.51 20.85
C GLY A 215 23.70 0.73 21.25
N ASP A 216 22.94 1.35 20.34
CA ASP A 216 22.05 2.50 20.61
C ASP A 216 20.55 2.14 20.57
N GLU A 217 20.13 1.21 19.69
CA GLU A 217 18.75 0.72 19.61
C GLU A 217 18.72 -0.77 19.22
N SER A 218 17.94 -1.57 19.95
CA SER A 218 17.61 -2.94 19.55
C SER A 218 16.48 -2.93 18.53
N LEU A 219 16.60 -3.70 17.45
CA LEU A 219 15.48 -3.91 16.52
C LEU A 219 14.29 -4.49 17.31
N ASN A 220 13.14 -3.82 17.24
CA ASN A 220 11.88 -4.36 17.78
C ASN A 220 11.12 -5.09 16.66
N SER A 221 10.87 -4.37 15.57
CA SER A 221 10.24 -4.86 14.35
C SER A 221 10.58 -3.94 13.18
N ILE A 222 10.43 -4.44 11.96
CA ILE A 222 10.58 -3.63 10.75
C ILE A 222 9.74 -4.23 9.61
N SER A 223 9.07 -3.36 8.88
CA SER A 223 8.48 -3.67 7.58
C SER A 223 9.52 -3.53 6.48
N GLY A 224 9.67 -4.55 5.63
CA GLY A 224 10.64 -4.56 4.53
C GLY A 224 10.39 -3.50 3.44
N GLY A 225 9.18 -2.93 3.39
CA GLY A 225 8.82 -1.82 2.52
C GLY A 225 9.04 -2.10 1.03
N ASP A 226 9.46 -1.09 0.27
CA ASP A 226 9.71 -1.23 -1.17
C ASP A 226 10.87 -2.20 -1.52
N PRO A 227 12.01 -2.22 -0.78
CA PRO A 227 13.09 -3.16 -1.04
C PRO A 227 12.68 -4.63 -0.86
N LEU A 228 11.95 -4.95 0.21
CA LEU A 228 11.52 -6.32 0.49
C LEU A 228 10.00 -6.33 0.77
N PRO A 229 9.19 -6.33 -0.29
CA PRO A 229 7.76 -6.09 -0.17
C PRO A 229 7.04 -7.25 0.52
N SER A 230 5.93 -6.91 1.17
CA SER A 230 5.07 -7.86 1.90
C SER A 230 5.80 -8.70 2.95
N THR A 231 6.92 -8.20 3.47
CA THR A 231 7.73 -8.87 4.48
C THR A 231 7.79 -8.05 5.75
N LEU A 232 7.67 -8.70 6.91
CA LEU A 232 7.95 -8.10 8.21
C LEU A 232 9.00 -8.92 8.95
N PHE A 233 9.82 -8.25 9.76
CA PHE A 233 10.72 -8.88 10.71
C PHE A 233 10.35 -8.52 12.14
N LEU A 234 10.50 -9.49 13.03
CA LEU A 234 10.21 -9.35 14.45
C LEU A 234 11.41 -9.76 15.28
N ALA A 235 11.69 -9.01 16.33
CA ALA A 235 12.52 -9.51 17.42
C ALA A 235 11.72 -10.51 18.27
N PRO A 236 12.33 -11.63 18.70
CA PRO A 236 11.63 -12.63 19.50
C PRO A 236 10.96 -12.07 20.77
N GLN A 237 11.52 -11.02 21.36
CA GLN A 237 11.00 -10.36 22.56
C GLN A 237 9.61 -9.75 22.34
N ARG A 238 9.25 -9.40 21.09
CA ARG A 238 7.89 -8.94 20.76
C ARG A 238 6.85 -10.06 20.85
N LEU A 239 7.26 -11.30 21.04
CA LEU A 239 6.40 -12.47 21.24
C LEU A 239 6.24 -12.87 22.71
N ASP A 240 6.88 -12.17 23.65
CA ASP A 240 6.83 -12.50 25.08
C ASP A 240 5.41 -12.37 25.65
N ASP A 241 4.60 -11.49 25.08
CA ASP A 241 3.18 -11.37 25.40
C ASP A 241 2.29 -11.21 24.15
N PRO A 242 1.05 -11.77 24.14
CA PRO A 242 0.19 -11.74 22.96
C PRO A 242 -0.23 -10.34 22.52
N TRP A 243 -0.35 -9.38 23.43
CA TRP A 243 -0.81 -8.02 23.13
C TRP A 243 0.26 -7.24 22.38
N THR A 244 1.52 -7.34 22.82
CA THR A 244 2.68 -6.78 22.12
C THR A 244 2.86 -7.44 20.76
N ALA A 245 2.67 -8.76 20.65
CA ALA A 245 2.71 -9.45 19.36
C ALA A 245 1.61 -8.95 18.42
N ALA A 246 0.37 -8.83 18.91
CA ALA A 246 -0.77 -8.30 18.14
C ALA A 246 -0.55 -6.85 17.69
N GLU A 247 -0.09 -5.98 18.59
CA GLU A 247 0.22 -4.58 18.29
C GLU A 247 1.33 -4.46 17.25
N THR A 248 2.37 -5.28 17.36
CA THR A 248 3.50 -5.27 16.42
C THR A 248 3.08 -5.77 15.04
N LEU A 249 2.31 -6.87 14.97
CA LEU A 249 1.73 -7.34 13.71
C LEU A 249 0.82 -6.28 13.08
N PHE A 250 0.05 -5.57 13.90
CA PHE A 250 -0.81 -4.50 13.41
C PHE A 250 0.00 -3.32 12.88
N HIS A 251 0.98 -2.83 13.64
CA HIS A 251 1.86 -1.73 13.25
C HIS A 251 2.54 -2.00 11.91
N GLU A 252 3.27 -3.11 11.80
CA GLU A 252 4.01 -3.43 10.58
C GLU A 252 3.08 -3.80 9.42
N GLY A 253 1.99 -4.51 9.72
CA GLY A 253 0.95 -4.83 8.72
C GLY A 253 0.31 -3.57 8.12
N LEU A 254 0.12 -2.51 8.90
CA LEU A 254 -0.40 -1.22 8.42
C LEU A 254 0.58 -0.51 7.50
N HIS A 255 1.89 -0.59 7.77
CA HIS A 255 2.90 -0.09 6.85
C HIS A 255 2.83 -0.82 5.51
N LEU A 256 2.84 -2.15 5.52
CA LEU A 256 2.75 -2.97 4.30
C LEU A 256 1.44 -2.73 3.53
N LYS A 257 0.32 -2.60 4.23
CA LYS A 257 -0.97 -2.22 3.64
C LYS A 257 -0.91 -0.86 2.95
N LEU A 258 -0.30 0.14 3.58
CA LEU A 258 -0.19 1.47 2.96
C LEU A 258 0.77 1.47 1.76
N PHE A 259 1.83 0.67 1.77
CA PHE A 259 2.63 0.45 0.55
C PHE A 259 1.75 -0.06 -0.60
N ASP A 260 0.89 -1.07 -0.35
CA ASP A 260 -0.05 -1.58 -1.35
C ASP A 260 -1.06 -0.52 -1.83
N VAL A 261 -1.53 0.36 -0.95
CA VAL A 261 -2.41 1.48 -1.34
C VAL A 261 -1.66 2.45 -2.26
N LEU A 262 -0.44 2.84 -1.92
CA LEU A 262 0.35 3.83 -2.68
C LEU A 262 0.80 3.31 -4.05
N ARG A 263 0.85 1.98 -4.28
CA ARG A 263 1.01 1.42 -5.63
C ARG A 263 -0.17 1.71 -6.55
N THR A 264 -1.30 2.14 -6.00
CA THR A 264 -2.55 2.36 -6.72
C THR A 264 -2.94 3.84 -6.85
N GLY A 265 -2.07 4.75 -6.41
CA GLY A 265 -2.28 6.19 -6.51
C GLY A 265 -1.26 7.00 -5.72
N SER A 266 -0.93 8.21 -6.20
CA SER A 266 -0.08 9.13 -5.44
C SER A 266 -0.94 9.98 -4.49
N MET A 267 -0.59 10.00 -3.21
CA MET A 267 -1.22 10.86 -2.20
C MET A 267 -0.55 12.24 -2.09
N VAL A 268 0.68 12.37 -2.54
CA VAL A 268 1.49 13.58 -2.35
C VAL A 268 1.94 14.12 -3.71
N ALA A 269 1.70 15.40 -3.95
CA ALA A 269 2.11 16.06 -5.20
C ALA A 269 3.62 16.39 -5.21
N ASP A 270 4.17 16.72 -4.04
CA ASP A 270 5.60 16.97 -3.82
C ASP A 270 6.17 15.98 -2.77
N PRO A 271 6.65 14.79 -3.21
CA PRO A 271 7.09 13.73 -2.30
C PRO A 271 8.32 14.11 -1.46
N ASP A 272 9.13 15.05 -1.92
CA ASP A 272 10.36 15.50 -1.24
C ASP A 272 10.08 16.57 -0.17
N ARG A 273 8.82 17.00 -0.02
CA ARG A 273 8.44 18.01 0.95
C ARG A 273 8.80 17.57 2.37
N LEU A 274 9.71 18.29 3.01
CA LEU A 274 10.12 18.02 4.38
C LEU A 274 9.19 18.68 5.41
N VAL A 275 8.88 17.92 6.47
CA VAL A 275 8.05 18.27 7.61
C VAL A 275 8.87 18.08 8.89
N PRO A 276 9.03 19.11 9.74
CA PRO A 276 9.68 18.96 11.04
C PRO A 276 8.93 17.97 11.94
N ILE A 277 9.66 17.14 12.71
CA ILE A 277 9.07 16.13 13.60
C ILE A 277 9.62 16.32 15.01
N PRO A 278 8.81 16.77 15.99
CA PRO A 278 9.32 17.16 17.31
C PRO A 278 10.05 16.06 18.10
N TRP A 279 9.71 14.79 17.85
CA TRP A 279 10.33 13.62 18.50
C TRP A 279 11.49 13.01 17.72
N ARG A 280 11.96 13.68 16.66
CA ARG A 280 13.11 13.29 15.85
C ARG A 280 14.03 14.49 15.61
N THR A 281 15.31 14.23 15.37
CA THR A 281 16.29 15.29 15.04
C THR A 281 16.27 15.65 13.56
N ARG A 282 15.78 14.74 12.70
CA ARG A 282 15.65 14.95 11.25
C ARG A 282 14.18 15.13 10.88
N SER A 283 13.93 16.03 9.93
CA SER A 283 12.63 16.16 9.28
C SER A 283 12.29 14.90 8.49
N TRP A 284 10.99 14.67 8.29
CA TRP A 284 10.48 13.58 7.46
C TRP A 284 9.90 14.14 6.16
N THR A 285 9.92 13.36 5.09
CA THR A 285 9.10 13.64 3.91
C THR A 285 7.61 13.62 4.27
N LEU A 286 6.78 14.37 3.54
CA LEU A 286 5.33 14.35 3.72
C LEU A 286 4.73 12.95 3.48
N THR A 287 5.31 12.16 2.58
CA THR A 287 4.96 10.74 2.41
C THR A 287 5.13 9.97 3.72
N ARG A 288 6.30 10.05 4.35
CA ARG A 288 6.56 9.42 5.66
C ARG A 288 5.64 9.95 6.78
N VAL A 289 5.25 11.23 6.74
CA VAL A 289 4.23 11.78 7.65
C VAL A 289 2.89 11.06 7.49
N LEU A 290 2.44 10.81 6.26
CA LEU A 290 1.20 10.05 6.01
C LEU A 290 1.31 8.59 6.47
N PHE A 291 2.47 7.94 6.28
CA PHE A 291 2.72 6.60 6.82
C PHE A 291 2.61 6.56 8.35
N ALA A 292 3.29 7.48 9.04
CA ALA A 292 3.23 7.54 10.49
C ALA A 292 1.81 7.88 10.98
N MET A 293 1.13 8.81 10.31
CA MET A 293 -0.25 9.18 10.67
C MET A 293 -1.21 8.00 10.52
N HIS A 294 -1.06 7.21 9.44
CA HIS A 294 -1.84 5.99 9.22
C HIS A 294 -1.69 5.00 10.38
N VAL A 295 -0.45 4.73 10.79
CA VAL A 295 -0.17 3.81 11.89
C VAL A 295 -0.70 4.36 13.21
N TYR A 296 -0.37 5.59 13.60
CA TYR A 296 -0.81 6.13 14.89
C TYR A 296 -2.33 6.28 15.02
N ALA A 297 -3.04 6.57 13.92
CA ALA A 297 -4.50 6.56 13.93
C ALA A 297 -5.07 5.18 14.25
N HIS A 298 -4.53 4.13 13.64
CA HIS A 298 -4.97 2.76 13.91
C HIS A 298 -4.50 2.26 15.28
N LEU A 299 -3.29 2.62 15.74
CA LEU A 299 -2.85 2.29 17.09
C LEU A 299 -3.74 2.94 18.15
N LEU A 300 -4.20 4.18 17.93
CA LEU A 300 -5.19 4.80 18.82
C LEU A 300 -6.46 3.94 18.96
N LEU A 301 -6.98 3.39 17.85
CA LEU A 301 -8.09 2.42 17.88
C LEU A 301 -7.70 1.13 18.63
N PHE A 302 -6.54 0.54 18.34
CA PHE A 302 -6.07 -0.67 19.01
C PHE A 302 -5.98 -0.51 20.53
N ARG A 303 -5.44 0.61 21.00
CA ARG A 303 -5.32 0.91 22.44
C ARG A 303 -6.67 1.10 23.10
N ALA A 304 -7.61 1.79 22.44
CA ALA A 304 -8.99 1.90 22.91
C ALA A 304 -9.67 0.53 23.02
N ALA A 305 -9.55 -0.31 21.98
CA ALA A 305 -10.07 -1.67 21.98
C ALA A 305 -9.44 -2.55 23.08
N ALA A 306 -8.13 -2.46 23.28
CA ALA A 306 -7.43 -3.19 24.34
C ALA A 306 -7.90 -2.74 25.74
N ALA A 307 -8.09 -1.43 25.96
CA ALA A 307 -8.60 -0.89 27.21
C ALA A 307 -10.02 -1.39 27.53
N GLU A 308 -10.87 -1.55 26.52
CA GLU A 308 -12.24 -2.06 26.65
C GLU A 308 -12.37 -3.59 26.48
N ALA A 309 -11.25 -4.29 26.28
CA ALA A 309 -11.25 -5.72 25.99
C ALA A 309 -12.08 -6.53 27.00
N SER A 310 -12.96 -7.39 26.47
CA SER A 310 -13.89 -8.17 27.27
C SER A 310 -13.18 -9.06 28.30
N PRO A 311 -13.85 -9.43 29.42
CA PRO A 311 -13.28 -10.36 30.39
C PRO A 311 -12.86 -11.71 29.76
N GLY A 312 -13.56 -12.16 28.71
CA GLY A 312 -13.22 -13.38 27.99
C GLY A 312 -11.90 -13.29 27.21
N LEU A 313 -11.65 -12.16 26.55
CA LEU A 313 -10.36 -11.90 25.88
C LEU A 313 -9.23 -11.82 26.90
N ARG A 314 -9.42 -11.06 27.98
CA ARG A 314 -8.41 -10.93 29.06
C ARG A 314 -8.10 -12.26 29.73
N ALA A 315 -9.10 -13.12 29.93
CA ALA A 315 -8.90 -14.46 30.48
C ALA A 315 -8.07 -15.37 29.55
N ARG A 316 -8.20 -15.20 28.22
CA ARG A 316 -7.51 -16.03 27.22
C ARG A 316 -6.09 -15.54 26.91
N TYR A 317 -5.90 -14.23 26.81
CA TYR A 317 -4.68 -13.59 26.33
C TYR A 317 -3.89 -12.83 27.41
N GLY A 318 -4.41 -12.77 28.64
CA GLY A 318 -3.84 -11.98 29.72
C GLY A 318 -4.30 -10.51 29.67
N PRO A 319 -3.92 -9.70 30.67
CA PRO A 319 -4.21 -8.27 30.65
C PRO A 319 -3.38 -7.54 29.58
N PRO A 320 -3.94 -6.53 28.90
CA PRO A 320 -3.17 -5.67 28.02
C PRO A 320 -2.11 -4.86 28.80
N PRO A 321 -1.00 -4.45 28.16
CA PRO A 321 0.01 -3.60 28.77
C PRO A 321 -0.59 -2.29 29.32
N ALA A 322 -0.15 -1.89 30.51
CA ALA A 322 -0.66 -0.69 31.18
C ALA A 322 -0.22 0.63 30.49
N THR A 323 0.94 0.61 29.82
CA THR A 323 1.53 1.78 29.16
C THR A 323 1.64 1.54 27.67
N GLU A 324 1.49 2.61 26.90
CA GLU A 324 1.73 2.61 25.46
C GLU A 324 3.22 2.57 25.18
N ASP A 325 3.61 1.72 24.22
CA ASP A 325 4.98 1.59 23.76
C ASP A 325 5.10 2.30 22.40
N VAL A 326 5.23 3.63 22.44
CA VAL A 326 5.63 4.40 21.25
C VAL A 326 7.13 4.63 21.27
N ASP A 327 7.77 4.61 20.10
CA ASP A 327 9.22 4.82 19.97
C ASP A 327 9.69 6.01 20.80
N ARG A 328 10.80 5.87 21.51
CA ARG A 328 11.36 6.96 22.30
C ARG A 328 11.71 8.16 21.41
N ALA A 329 11.56 9.37 21.96
CA ALA A 329 12.05 10.57 21.28
C ALA A 329 13.58 10.49 21.13
N THR A 330 14.09 10.83 19.95
CA THR A 330 15.54 10.77 19.69
C THR A 330 16.26 11.77 20.60
N PRO A 331 17.36 11.38 21.27
CA PRO A 331 18.17 12.32 22.04
C PRO A 331 18.50 13.58 21.24
N GLY A 332 18.29 14.76 21.84
CA GLY A 332 18.48 16.06 21.19
C GLY A 332 17.28 16.58 20.38
N SER A 333 16.16 15.85 20.30
CA SER A 333 14.92 16.39 19.72
C SER A 333 14.18 17.33 20.69
N GLU A 334 13.22 18.10 20.19
CA GLU A 334 12.39 18.98 21.03
C GLU A 334 11.63 18.19 22.11
N ALA A 335 10.99 17.08 21.72
CA ALA A 335 10.24 16.23 22.63
C ALA A 335 11.14 15.58 23.70
N ALA A 336 12.39 15.23 23.38
CA ALA A 336 13.34 14.73 24.37
C ALA A 336 13.72 15.80 25.41
N ALA A 337 13.78 17.07 25.01
CA ALA A 337 14.13 18.18 25.92
C ALA A 337 12.95 18.68 26.76
N ARG A 338 11.73 18.67 26.20
CA ARG A 338 10.54 19.31 26.81
C ARG A 338 9.47 18.32 27.28
N GLY A 339 9.60 17.05 26.92
CA GLY A 339 8.53 16.06 27.05
C GLY A 339 7.44 16.21 25.97
N GLY A 340 6.50 15.26 25.98
CA GLY A 340 5.37 15.20 25.04
C GLY A 340 5.60 14.26 23.85
N TYR A 341 4.54 14.04 23.06
CA TYR A 341 4.53 13.10 21.93
C TYR A 341 4.91 11.66 22.36
N THR A 342 4.46 11.30 23.56
CA THR A 342 4.66 10.01 24.22
C THR A 342 3.48 9.06 24.03
N THR A 343 2.48 9.46 23.26
CA THR A 343 1.29 8.65 22.93
C THR A 343 0.95 8.73 21.45
N SER A 344 0.24 7.72 20.92
CA SER A 344 -0.30 7.74 19.56
C SER A 344 -1.23 8.94 19.34
N LEU A 345 -2.03 9.32 20.36
CA LEU A 345 -2.94 10.47 20.27
C LEU A 345 -2.19 11.78 20.02
N GLU A 346 -1.13 12.05 20.78
CA GLU A 346 -0.32 13.27 20.60
C GLU A 346 0.34 13.30 19.21
N ARG A 347 0.88 12.16 18.77
CA ARG A 347 1.55 12.04 17.47
C ARG A 347 0.57 12.18 16.31
N VAL A 348 -0.55 11.47 16.32
CA VAL A 348 -1.55 11.56 15.26
C VAL A 348 -2.15 12.96 15.19
N THR A 349 -2.38 13.63 16.32
CA THR A 349 -2.86 15.02 16.35
C THR A 349 -1.88 15.96 15.65
N TYR A 350 -0.59 15.86 15.96
CA TYR A 350 0.43 16.67 15.31
C TYR A 350 0.51 16.41 13.80
N LEU A 351 0.56 15.13 13.40
CA LEU A 351 0.71 14.75 11.99
C LEU A 351 -0.54 15.11 11.18
N ALA A 352 -1.74 14.95 11.75
CA ALA A 352 -3.00 15.37 11.16
C ALA A 352 -2.99 16.88 10.87
N ARG A 353 -2.54 17.68 11.83
CA ARG A 353 -2.39 19.13 11.64
C ARG A 353 -1.40 19.47 10.54
N GLN A 354 -0.23 18.82 10.52
CA GLN A 354 0.76 19.04 9.46
C GLN A 354 0.19 18.70 8.08
N ALA A 355 -0.47 17.56 7.95
CA ALA A 355 -1.00 17.09 6.67
C ALA A 355 -2.23 17.89 6.20
N ALA A 356 -3.17 18.20 7.08
CA ALA A 356 -4.43 18.85 6.72
C ALA A 356 -4.30 20.39 6.65
N GLU A 357 -3.69 21.03 7.65
CA GLU A 357 -3.69 22.49 7.78
C GLU A 357 -2.44 23.13 7.16
N VAL A 358 -1.25 22.56 7.40
CA VAL A 358 0.03 23.17 6.99
C VAL A 358 0.40 22.79 5.56
N HIS A 359 0.19 21.52 5.19
CA HIS A 359 0.63 20.96 3.92
C HIS A 359 -0.51 20.45 3.04
N GLY A 360 -1.77 20.75 3.35
CA GLY A 360 -2.93 20.25 2.61
C GLY A 360 -2.92 20.61 1.12
N GLY A 361 -2.32 21.75 0.75
CA GLY A 361 -2.13 22.16 -0.64
C GLY A 361 -1.09 21.33 -1.43
N MET A 362 -0.25 20.56 -0.74
CA MET A 362 0.76 19.66 -1.34
C MET A 362 0.26 18.22 -1.47
N LEU A 363 -0.96 17.94 -0.99
CA LEU A 363 -1.61 16.64 -1.16
C LEU A 363 -2.34 16.60 -2.50
N THR A 364 -2.40 15.42 -3.10
CA THR A 364 -3.34 15.17 -4.20
C THR A 364 -4.77 15.13 -3.67
N ALA A 365 -5.77 15.03 -4.55
CA ALA A 365 -7.15 14.82 -4.12
C ALA A 365 -7.29 13.54 -3.27
N GLU A 366 -6.66 12.46 -3.69
CA GLU A 366 -6.67 11.18 -2.97
C GLU A 366 -5.94 11.28 -1.61
N GLY A 367 -4.85 12.05 -1.53
CA GLY A 367 -4.17 12.31 -0.26
C GLY A 367 -5.02 13.10 0.74
N ARG A 368 -5.78 14.10 0.27
CA ARG A 368 -6.72 14.84 1.14
C ARG A 368 -7.85 13.95 1.64
N GLU A 369 -8.40 13.10 0.78
CA GLU A 369 -9.41 12.12 1.17
C GLU A 369 -8.87 11.11 2.19
N PHE A 370 -7.64 10.62 1.98
CA PHE A 370 -6.96 9.72 2.92
C PHE A 370 -6.80 10.36 4.31
N VAL A 371 -6.34 11.61 4.35
CA VAL A 371 -6.18 12.36 5.61
C VAL A 371 -7.53 12.60 6.28
N GLY A 372 -8.55 13.01 5.52
CA GLY A 372 -9.90 13.22 6.02
C GLY A 372 -10.55 11.94 6.56
N TRP A 373 -10.35 10.80 5.87
CA TRP A 373 -10.82 9.49 6.32
C TRP A 373 -10.21 9.10 7.67
N LEU A 374 -8.88 9.19 7.80
CA LEU A 374 -8.20 8.86 9.06
C LEU A 374 -8.68 9.76 10.21
N ILE A 375 -8.66 11.08 10.02
CA ILE A 375 -9.07 12.03 11.06
C ILE A 375 -10.53 11.81 11.43
N GLY A 376 -11.42 11.69 10.46
CA GLY A 376 -12.86 11.48 10.68
C GLY A 376 -13.14 10.20 11.48
N ALA A 377 -12.38 9.13 11.21
CA ALA A 377 -12.54 7.87 11.93
C ALA A 377 -12.10 7.97 13.40
N VAL A 378 -10.97 8.62 13.70
CA VAL A 378 -10.38 8.57 15.06
C VAL A 378 -10.72 9.78 15.95
N THR A 379 -11.32 10.83 15.40
CA THR A 379 -11.77 12.02 16.17
C THR A 379 -12.61 11.66 17.41
N PRO A 380 -13.54 10.68 17.37
CA PRO A 380 -14.30 10.32 18.56
C PRO A 380 -13.47 9.75 19.72
N LEU A 381 -12.28 9.18 19.45
CA LEU A 381 -11.36 8.66 20.46
C LEU A 381 -10.42 9.73 21.02
N GLY A 382 -10.29 10.86 20.32
CA GLY A 382 -9.40 11.95 20.66
C GLY A 382 -9.99 13.31 20.30
N PRO A 383 -10.96 13.83 21.07
CA PRO A 383 -11.50 15.17 20.85
C PRO A 383 -10.36 16.19 20.92
N GLY A 384 -10.04 16.84 19.80
CA GLY A 384 -8.89 17.74 19.68
C GLY A 384 -7.84 17.35 18.63
N ILE A 385 -8.00 16.21 17.94
CA ILE A 385 -7.16 15.87 16.77
C ILE A 385 -7.19 16.98 15.72
N LEU A 386 -8.34 17.65 15.55
CA LEU A 386 -8.48 18.98 14.98
C LEU A 386 -9.54 19.76 15.79
N SER A 387 -9.33 21.04 16.06
CA SER A 387 -10.36 21.89 16.66
C SER A 387 -11.54 22.04 15.68
N GLU A 388 -12.79 21.95 16.16
CA GLU A 388 -14.05 21.99 15.36
C GLU A 388 -14.29 23.29 14.53
N GLY A 389 -13.28 24.14 14.33
CA GLY A 389 -13.39 25.41 13.59
C GLY A 389 -12.40 25.59 12.44
N GLY A 390 -11.55 24.59 12.14
CA GLY A 390 -10.73 24.62 10.93
C GLY A 390 -11.62 24.32 9.73
N PRO A 391 -11.65 25.14 8.65
CA PRO A 391 -12.40 24.77 7.47
C PRO A 391 -11.82 23.44 6.96
N VAL A 392 -12.60 22.36 7.08
CA VAL A 392 -12.43 21.21 6.20
C VAL A 392 -12.62 21.83 4.83
N ALA A 393 -11.51 22.07 4.13
CA ALA A 393 -11.55 22.61 2.80
C ALA A 393 -12.50 21.70 2.03
N THR A 394 -13.67 22.24 1.67
CA THR A 394 -14.54 21.62 0.68
C THR A 394 -13.63 21.24 -0.46
N PRO A 395 -13.62 19.96 -0.90
CA PRO A 395 -12.62 19.46 -1.82
C PRO A 395 -12.57 20.41 -3.01
N SER A 396 -11.48 21.19 -3.06
CA SER A 396 -11.27 22.10 -4.16
C SER A 396 -11.15 21.21 -5.39
N THR A 397 -12.07 21.40 -6.33
CA THR A 397 -12.01 20.83 -7.67
C THR A 397 -10.82 21.37 -8.46
N ALA A 398 -10.06 22.32 -7.90
CA ALA A 398 -8.77 22.71 -8.45
C ALA A 398 -7.75 21.58 -8.22
N VAL A 399 -7.59 20.75 -9.25
CA VAL A 399 -6.42 19.91 -9.43
C VAL A 399 -5.19 20.81 -9.52
N PRO A 400 -4.10 20.56 -8.77
CA PRO A 400 -2.84 21.21 -9.03
C PRO A 400 -2.35 20.76 -10.40
N SER A 401 -2.38 21.69 -11.37
CA SER A 401 -1.75 21.51 -12.67
C SER A 401 -0.27 21.22 -12.44
N ALA A 402 0.16 19.99 -12.71
CA ALA A 402 1.57 19.67 -12.76
C ALA A 402 2.22 20.60 -13.79
N ALA A 403 3.33 21.24 -13.41
CA ALA A 403 4.06 22.16 -14.27
C ALA A 403 4.29 21.50 -15.64
N VAL A 404 3.60 22.03 -16.65
CA VAL A 404 3.75 21.63 -18.05
C VAL A 404 5.21 21.86 -18.42
N PRO A 405 5.94 20.86 -18.98
CA PRO A 405 7.26 21.10 -19.51
C PRO A 405 7.14 22.17 -20.61
N ALA A 406 7.74 23.33 -20.37
CA ALA A 406 7.80 24.42 -21.32
C ALA A 406 8.64 23.97 -22.53
N GLY A 407 7.99 23.65 -23.66
CA GLY A 407 8.71 23.21 -24.84
C GLY A 407 7.90 22.64 -25.99
N VAL A 408 6.67 23.13 -26.24
CA VAL A 408 6.02 22.91 -27.54
C VAL A 408 5.74 24.27 -28.16
N PRO A 409 6.28 24.60 -29.34
CA PRO A 409 6.00 25.85 -30.02
C PRO A 409 4.49 25.96 -30.28
N ALA A 410 3.91 27.10 -29.93
CA ALA A 410 2.52 27.46 -30.25
C ALA A 410 2.39 27.69 -31.77
N ALA A 411 2.42 26.62 -32.56
CA ALA A 411 1.77 26.61 -33.85
C ALA A 411 0.27 26.79 -33.58
N ALA A 412 -0.40 27.66 -34.34
CA ALA A 412 -1.85 27.85 -34.27
C ALA A 412 -2.55 26.49 -34.44
N ALA A 413 -2.84 25.83 -33.31
CA ALA A 413 -3.42 24.51 -33.29
C ALA A 413 -4.85 24.68 -33.78
N LEU A 414 -5.13 24.14 -34.97
CA LEU A 414 -6.50 23.97 -35.44
C LEU A 414 -7.30 23.28 -34.33
N GLU A 415 -8.46 23.84 -33.99
CA GLU A 415 -9.43 23.22 -33.09
C GLU A 415 -9.62 21.76 -33.54
N PRO A 416 -9.30 20.77 -32.67
CA PRO A 416 -9.38 19.38 -33.07
C PRO A 416 -10.82 19.02 -33.44
N ARG A 417 -11.01 18.31 -34.55
CA ARG A 417 -12.34 17.87 -35.00
C ARG A 417 -13.01 16.89 -34.04
N GLY A 418 -12.24 16.31 -33.13
CA GLY A 418 -12.72 15.43 -32.09
C GLY A 418 -11.60 14.78 -31.32
N TYR A 419 -11.96 13.86 -30.44
CA TYR A 419 -11.01 13.14 -29.59
C TYR A 419 -11.26 11.64 -29.68
N ARG A 420 -10.18 10.87 -29.83
CA ARG A 420 -10.23 9.40 -29.82
C ARG A 420 -9.25 8.82 -28.82
N GLN A 421 -9.54 7.63 -28.32
CA GLN A 421 -8.57 6.86 -27.52
C GLN A 421 -7.27 6.65 -28.29
N ALA A 422 -6.14 6.96 -27.65
CA ALA A 422 -4.83 6.74 -28.21
C ALA A 422 -4.58 5.22 -28.36
N ARG A 423 -3.85 4.82 -29.40
CA ARG A 423 -3.54 3.40 -29.63
C ARG A 423 -2.02 3.18 -29.76
N PRO A 424 -1.46 2.14 -29.14
CA PRO A 424 -2.12 1.12 -28.30
C PRO A 424 -2.17 1.45 -26.79
N VAL A 425 -3.24 2.07 -26.27
CA VAL A 425 -3.46 2.15 -24.80
C VAL A 425 -3.95 0.80 -24.30
N GLU A 426 -3.33 0.30 -23.23
CA GLU A 426 -3.87 -0.85 -22.52
C GLU A 426 -4.60 -0.43 -21.25
N VAL A 427 -5.68 -1.14 -20.94
CA VAL A 427 -6.54 -0.86 -19.81
C VAL A 427 -6.89 -2.12 -19.04
N CYS A 428 -7.23 -1.97 -17.77
CA CYS A 428 -7.83 -2.99 -16.92
C CYS A 428 -9.00 -2.37 -16.14
N PRO A 429 -10.27 -2.65 -16.54
CA PRO A 429 -11.44 -2.11 -15.86
C PRO A 429 -11.69 -2.80 -14.52
N MET A 430 -12.21 -2.05 -13.56
CA MET A 430 -12.61 -2.52 -12.23
C MET A 430 -13.99 -1.94 -11.89
N PRO A 431 -15.06 -2.45 -12.52
CA PRO A 431 -16.40 -1.87 -12.40
C PRO A 431 -16.93 -1.88 -10.96
N GLU A 432 -16.61 -2.90 -10.17
CA GLU A 432 -16.99 -3.02 -8.76
C GLU A 432 -16.42 -1.88 -7.90
N GLN A 433 -15.32 -1.28 -8.35
CA GLN A 433 -14.66 -0.15 -7.67
C GLN A 433 -14.83 1.18 -8.43
N ARG A 434 -15.54 1.18 -9.57
CA ARG A 434 -15.69 2.35 -10.46
C ARG A 434 -14.34 2.99 -10.81
N ARG A 435 -13.35 2.15 -11.14
CA ARG A 435 -12.00 2.56 -11.54
C ARG A 435 -11.56 1.86 -12.83
N LEU A 436 -10.67 2.53 -13.56
CA LEU A 436 -9.92 1.97 -14.69
C LEU A 436 -8.44 2.25 -14.45
N VAL A 437 -7.59 1.24 -14.54
CA VAL A 437 -6.14 1.49 -14.66
C VAL A 437 -5.75 1.41 -16.14
N ALA A 438 -5.01 2.41 -16.61
CA ALA A 438 -4.59 2.55 -18.00
C ALA A 438 -3.09 2.80 -18.11
N VAL A 439 -2.45 2.32 -19.18
CA VAL A 439 -1.05 2.59 -19.52
C VAL A 439 -0.95 3.01 -20.98
N SER A 440 -0.33 4.17 -21.20
CA SER A 440 0.04 4.63 -22.55
C SER A 440 1.43 4.10 -22.93
N PRO A 441 1.64 3.56 -24.14
CA PRO A 441 2.93 3.04 -24.60
C PRO A 441 4.05 4.07 -24.53
N GLY A 442 3.73 5.35 -24.75
CA GLY A 442 4.73 6.40 -24.82
C GLY A 442 5.37 6.73 -23.48
N THR A 443 4.70 6.42 -22.35
CA THR A 443 5.19 6.77 -21.01
C THR A 443 5.40 5.57 -20.11
N SER A 444 4.75 4.43 -20.39
CA SER A 444 4.70 3.26 -19.51
C SER A 444 4.21 3.54 -18.09
N ARG A 445 3.63 4.74 -17.85
CA ARG A 445 3.12 5.16 -16.55
C ARG A 445 1.69 4.71 -16.37
N PHE A 446 1.40 4.12 -15.21
CA PHE A 446 0.04 3.80 -14.82
C PHE A 446 -0.76 5.06 -14.53
N ARG A 447 -2.00 5.09 -15.03
CA ARG A 447 -2.99 6.13 -14.75
C ARG A 447 -4.24 5.48 -14.19
N TRP A 448 -4.60 5.88 -12.97
CA TRP A 448 -5.84 5.48 -12.34
C TRP A 448 -6.92 6.50 -12.67
N LEU A 449 -7.93 6.06 -13.43
CA LEU A 449 -9.09 6.87 -13.75
C LEU A 449 -10.20 6.54 -12.76
N ASN A 450 -10.74 7.58 -12.14
CA ASN A 450 -12.02 7.48 -11.45
C ASN A 450 -13.16 7.36 -12.46
N ASP A 451 -14.39 7.19 -11.96
CA ASP A 451 -15.56 6.98 -12.81
C ASP A 451 -15.80 8.11 -13.84
N HIS A 452 -15.55 9.37 -13.46
CA HIS A 452 -15.69 10.51 -14.36
C HIS A 452 -14.66 10.46 -15.49
N ALA A 453 -13.38 10.30 -15.16
CA ALA A 453 -12.32 10.23 -16.16
C ALA A 453 -12.45 8.98 -17.05
N TRP A 454 -12.90 7.85 -16.49
CA TRP A 454 -13.22 6.65 -17.26
C TRP A 454 -14.36 6.90 -18.24
N LEU A 455 -15.46 7.53 -17.81
CA LEU A 455 -16.57 7.88 -18.70
C LEU A 455 -16.10 8.77 -19.86
N ILE A 456 -15.32 9.82 -19.59
CA ILE A 456 -14.77 10.69 -20.64
C ILE A 456 -13.91 9.87 -21.62
N TYR A 457 -12.97 9.08 -21.09
CA TYR A 457 -12.12 8.20 -21.89
C TYR A 457 -12.94 7.21 -22.76
N ALA A 458 -14.01 6.65 -22.23
CA ALA A 458 -14.89 5.73 -22.95
C ALA A 458 -15.69 6.40 -24.07
N LEU A 459 -16.02 7.69 -23.92
CA LEU A 459 -16.73 8.47 -24.93
C LEU A 459 -15.83 9.04 -26.03
N CYS A 460 -14.50 9.03 -25.85
CA CYS A 460 -13.54 9.47 -26.87
C CYS A 460 -13.39 8.43 -28.00
N ASP A 461 -14.37 8.38 -28.90
CA ASP A 461 -14.42 7.49 -30.08
C ASP A 461 -14.20 8.21 -31.42
N GLY A 462 -13.79 9.48 -31.37
CA GLY A 462 -13.57 10.36 -32.52
C GLY A 462 -14.61 11.46 -32.67
N ARG A 463 -15.63 11.51 -31.81
CA ARG A 463 -16.61 12.60 -31.76
C ARG A 463 -16.00 13.96 -31.40
N ASP A 464 -16.65 15.04 -31.85
CA ASP A 464 -16.29 16.41 -31.49
C ASP A 464 -16.60 16.74 -30.02
N LEU A 465 -16.12 17.88 -29.53
CA LEU A 465 -16.28 18.29 -28.14
C LEU A 465 -17.75 18.52 -27.76
N ALA A 466 -18.59 18.99 -28.70
CA ALA A 466 -20.01 19.24 -28.44
C ALA A 466 -20.78 17.92 -28.24
N ALA A 467 -20.56 16.94 -29.11
CA ALA A 467 -21.12 15.60 -29.01
C ALA A 467 -20.56 14.83 -27.79
N LEU A 468 -19.28 15.04 -27.45
CA LEU A 468 -18.68 14.51 -26.23
C LEU A 468 -19.39 15.07 -24.99
N ARG A 469 -19.61 16.38 -24.95
CA ARG A 469 -20.35 17.07 -23.88
C ARG A 469 -21.77 16.56 -23.74
N GLU A 470 -22.50 16.44 -24.84
CA GLU A 470 -23.86 15.91 -24.82
C GLU A 470 -23.91 14.47 -24.25
N GLY A 471 -23.01 13.60 -24.73
CA GLY A 471 -22.90 12.23 -24.25
C GLY A 471 -22.52 12.14 -22.77
N TYR A 472 -21.58 12.99 -22.34
CA TYR A 472 -21.14 13.05 -20.95
C TYR A 472 -22.26 13.53 -20.01
N LEU A 473 -22.95 14.63 -20.34
CA LEU A 473 -24.08 15.14 -19.54
C LEU A 473 -25.24 14.15 -19.47
N ARG A 474 -25.49 13.41 -20.56
CA ARG A 474 -26.52 12.36 -20.59
C ARG A 474 -26.20 11.21 -19.62
N ALA A 475 -24.92 10.86 -19.47
CA ALA A 475 -24.49 9.77 -18.60
C ALA A 475 -24.19 10.20 -17.15
N ALA A 476 -23.64 11.39 -16.94
CA ALA A 476 -23.19 11.89 -15.64
C ALA A 476 -24.20 12.82 -14.93
N GLY A 477 -25.21 13.34 -15.63
CA GLY A 477 -26.15 14.35 -15.13
C GLY A 477 -25.77 15.79 -15.50
N GLN A 478 -26.70 16.74 -15.29
CA GLN A 478 -26.58 18.12 -15.79
C GLN A 478 -25.55 18.99 -15.04
N ASP A 479 -25.20 18.66 -13.80
CA ASP A 479 -24.27 19.46 -12.96
C ASP A 479 -22.78 19.16 -13.23
N ALA A 480 -22.46 18.38 -14.27
CA ALA A 480 -21.12 17.84 -14.48
C ALA A 480 -20.27 18.60 -15.51
N ASP A 481 -20.79 19.66 -16.14
CA ASP A 481 -20.18 20.25 -17.35
C ASP A 481 -18.75 20.79 -17.13
N ASP A 482 -18.51 21.47 -16.01
CA ASP A 482 -17.20 22.08 -15.71
C ASP A 482 -16.07 21.03 -15.58
N ARG A 483 -16.41 19.77 -15.31
CA ARG A 483 -15.42 18.68 -15.15
C ARG A 483 -14.94 18.10 -16.47
N LEU A 484 -15.74 18.23 -17.54
CA LEU A 484 -15.41 17.62 -18.83
C LEU A 484 -14.15 18.21 -19.43
N GLY A 485 -14.07 19.55 -19.50
CA GLY A 485 -12.94 20.24 -20.12
C GLY A 485 -11.61 19.89 -19.45
N LEU A 486 -11.58 19.91 -18.12
CA LEU A 486 -10.41 19.50 -17.33
C LEU A 486 -10.08 18.01 -17.55
N GLY A 487 -11.08 17.13 -17.52
CA GLY A 487 -10.86 15.70 -17.75
C GLY A 487 -10.30 15.37 -19.14
N VAL A 488 -10.77 16.05 -20.20
CA VAL A 488 -10.21 15.91 -21.55
C VAL A 488 -8.76 16.39 -21.59
N ALA A 489 -8.46 17.54 -21.00
CA ALA A 489 -7.10 18.08 -20.95
C ALA A 489 -6.14 17.14 -20.20
N ASP A 490 -6.57 16.57 -19.07
CA ASP A 490 -5.78 15.62 -18.28
C ASP A 490 -5.54 14.31 -19.04
N LEU A 491 -6.56 13.76 -19.72
CA LEU A 491 -6.43 12.55 -20.52
C LEU A 491 -5.51 12.74 -21.74
N LEU A 492 -5.56 13.92 -22.38
CA LEU A 492 -4.64 14.30 -23.46
C LEU A 492 -3.20 14.40 -22.96
N SER A 493 -2.99 15.12 -21.85
CA SER A 493 -1.68 15.26 -21.22
C SER A 493 -1.10 13.91 -20.78
N ALA A 494 -1.95 13.00 -20.35
CA ALA A 494 -1.58 11.62 -20.01
C ALA A 494 -1.31 10.72 -21.23
N GLY A 495 -1.59 11.19 -22.45
CA GLY A 495 -1.44 10.42 -23.69
C GLY A 495 -2.39 9.22 -23.77
N LEU A 496 -3.56 9.31 -23.11
CA LEU A 496 -4.60 8.27 -23.15
C LEU A 496 -5.60 8.52 -24.27
N ILE A 497 -5.78 9.78 -24.67
CA ILE A 497 -6.56 10.17 -25.84
C ILE A 497 -5.72 11.07 -26.74
N GLU A 498 -6.11 11.19 -28.00
CA GLU A 498 -5.46 12.03 -29.00
C GLU A 498 -6.49 12.80 -29.83
N PRO A 499 -6.14 14.01 -30.33
CA PRO A 499 -7.01 14.76 -31.22
C PRO A 499 -7.16 14.04 -32.57
N VAL A 500 -8.38 14.07 -33.12
CA VAL A 500 -8.63 13.69 -34.51
C VAL A 500 -8.23 14.86 -35.40
N GLY A 501 -7.33 14.59 -36.35
CA GLY A 501 -6.80 15.59 -37.28
C GLY A 501 -7.89 16.40 -37.99
N ALA A 502 -7.56 17.65 -38.30
CA ALA A 502 -8.41 18.59 -39.02
C ALA A 502 -8.60 18.26 -40.50
#